data_AF-A0A177PCU3-F1
#
_entry.id   AF-A0A177PCU3-F1
#
_cell.length_a   1.000
_cell.length_b   1.000
_cell.length_c   1.000
_cell.angle_alpha   90.00
_cell.angle_beta   90.00
_cell.angle_gamma   90.00
#
_symmetry.space_group_name_H-M   'P 1'
#
loop_
_entity.id
_entity.type
_entity.pdbx_description
1 polymer ?
#
loop_
_entity_poly.entity_id
_entity_poly.type
_entity_poly.pdbx_seq_one_letter_code
_entity_poly.pdbx_strand_id
1 'polypeptide(L)'
;MMPKIDISEDLFARVQSFATPLVDTFETVLTKALDALQAQTSGGDGDMPLAKRPLNPASAPNLSFTTVHSVILNGKRLPPADTYWNNLLRAVINEAKKTLSGDEVKELVICNTVLGKKEEDGYNYLPQVGISVQATEANKAWKATYLVAEAIKASIEVEFSWQDNPKAAMPGKSGKFVLNWK
;
A
#
# COMPACT_ATOMS: atom_id res chain seq x y z
N MET A 1 -34.82 29.67 1.54
CA MET A 1 -35.23 28.30 1.92
C MET A 1 -34.11 27.71 2.75
N MET A 2 -34.40 27.14 3.93
CA MET A 2 -33.37 26.47 4.74
C MET A 2 -33.15 25.04 4.23
N PRO A 3 -31.90 24.60 4.03
CA PRO A 3 -31.60 23.22 3.67
C PRO A 3 -32.01 22.29 4.83
N LYS A 4 -32.77 21.24 4.54
CA LYS A 4 -33.04 20.16 5.48
C LYS A 4 -31.98 19.07 5.28
N ILE A 5 -31.38 18.62 6.37
CA ILE A 5 -30.41 17.54 6.39
C ILE A 5 -31.02 16.43 7.22
N ASP A 6 -31.28 15.28 6.59
CA ASP A 6 -31.75 14.09 7.29
C ASP A 6 -30.52 13.28 7.75
N ILE A 7 -30.46 13.01 9.06
CA ILE A 7 -29.41 12.20 9.68
C ILE A 7 -30.03 10.97 10.35
N SER A 8 -29.36 9.83 10.27
CA SER A 8 -29.81 8.61 10.96
C SER A 8 -29.65 8.74 12.47
N GLU A 9 -30.48 8.02 13.23
CA GLU A 9 -30.43 8.00 14.70
C GLU A 9 -29.07 7.52 15.23
N ASP A 10 -28.44 6.56 14.55
CA ASP A 10 -27.09 6.07 14.89
C ASP A 10 -26.02 7.16 14.76
N LEU A 11 -26.12 7.99 13.71
CA LEU A 11 -25.20 9.10 13.50
C LEU A 11 -25.45 10.20 14.54
N PHE A 12 -26.71 10.47 14.86
CA PHE A 12 -27.11 11.40 15.89
C PHE A 12 -26.52 11.04 17.26
N ALA A 13 -26.66 9.77 17.67
CA ALA A 13 -26.11 9.27 18.93
C ALA A 13 -24.57 9.38 18.99
N ARG A 14 -23.89 9.09 17.87
CA ARG A 14 -22.43 9.26 17.76
C ARG A 14 -22.01 10.72 17.87
N VAL A 15 -22.68 11.64 17.18
CA VAL A 15 -22.35 13.07 17.28
C VAL A 15 -22.57 13.57 18.71
N GLN A 16 -23.63 13.10 19.38
CA GLN A 16 -23.89 13.44 20.77
C GLN A 16 -22.82 12.92 21.74
N SER A 17 -22.20 11.75 21.48
CA SER A 17 -21.14 11.22 22.34
C SER A 17 -19.86 12.07 22.34
N PHE A 18 -19.66 12.89 21.30
CA PHE A 18 -18.55 13.84 21.20
C PHE A 18 -18.90 15.23 21.73
N ALA A 19 -20.14 15.48 22.11
CA ALA A 19 -20.60 16.76 22.64
C ALA A 19 -20.31 16.86 24.14
N THR A 20 -19.82 18.02 24.59
CA THR A 20 -19.79 18.35 26.02
C THR A 20 -21.19 18.75 26.47
N PRO A 21 -21.80 18.08 27.46
CA PRO A 21 -23.17 18.37 27.89
C PRO A 21 -23.34 19.85 28.28
N LEU A 22 -24.43 20.47 27.79
CA LEU A 22 -24.84 21.86 28.08
C LEU A 22 -23.91 22.97 27.53
N VAL A 23 -22.83 22.61 26.82
CA VAL A 23 -21.88 23.56 26.23
C VAL A 23 -21.91 23.49 24.70
N ASP A 24 -22.00 22.28 24.15
CA ASP A 24 -21.93 22.06 22.70
C ASP A 24 -23.33 21.88 22.06
N THR A 25 -23.59 22.64 21.00
CA THR A 25 -24.70 22.42 20.08
C THR A 25 -24.26 21.51 18.92
N PHE A 26 -25.21 20.92 18.19
CA PHE A 26 -24.90 20.11 17.00
C PHE A 26 -23.99 20.83 16.01
N GLU A 27 -24.23 22.12 15.79
CA GLU A 27 -23.40 22.94 14.92
C GLU A 27 -21.96 23.06 15.43
N THR A 28 -21.76 23.30 16.73
CA THR A 28 -20.40 23.39 17.29
C THR A 28 -19.64 22.06 17.24
N VAL A 29 -20.33 20.92 17.38
CA VAL A 29 -19.69 19.60 17.23
C VAL A 29 -19.33 19.34 15.78
N LEU A 30 -20.22 19.68 14.84
CA LEU A 30 -19.96 19.56 13.41
C LEU A 30 -18.81 20.49 12.98
N THR A 31 -18.77 21.73 13.46
CA THR A 31 -17.68 22.67 13.20
C THR A 31 -16.37 22.14 13.79
N LYS A 32 -16.35 21.62 15.02
CA LYS A 32 -15.15 20.97 15.60
C LYS A 32 -14.68 19.77 14.77
N ALA A 33 -15.60 18.96 14.27
CA ALA A 33 -15.28 17.81 13.41
C ALA A 33 -14.72 18.27 12.06
N LEU A 34 -15.30 19.31 11.46
CA LEU A 34 -14.83 19.92 10.22
C LEU A 34 -13.48 20.60 10.39
N ASP A 35 -13.26 21.31 11.50
CA ASP A 35 -11.99 21.95 11.85
C ASP A 35 -10.89 20.90 12.08
N ALA A 36 -11.22 19.79 12.74
CA ALA A 36 -10.29 18.66 12.90
C ALA A 36 -9.93 18.01 11.55
N LEU A 37 -10.91 17.85 10.65
CA LEU A 37 -10.68 17.36 9.29
C LEU A 37 -9.88 18.36 8.45
N GLN A 38 -10.15 19.66 8.60
CA GLN A 38 -9.44 20.72 7.88
C GLN A 38 -8.00 20.87 8.39
N ALA A 39 -7.77 20.78 9.70
CA ALA A 39 -6.45 20.73 10.30
C ALA A 39 -5.64 19.51 9.81
N GLN A 40 -6.31 18.37 9.54
CA GLN A 40 -5.67 17.23 8.87
C GLN A 40 -5.33 17.50 7.39
N THR A 41 -6.03 18.42 6.72
CA THR A 41 -5.77 18.76 5.30
C THR A 41 -4.89 20.00 5.08
N SER A 42 -4.73 20.88 6.08
CA SER A 42 -4.08 22.20 5.94
C SER A 42 -2.75 22.35 6.69
N GLY A 43 -2.23 21.30 7.34
CA GLY A 43 -0.92 21.32 7.98
C GLY A 43 0.23 21.02 7.01
N GLY A 44 0.95 22.04 6.58
CA GLY A 44 2.28 21.93 5.94
C GLY A 44 3.41 21.73 6.95
N ASP A 45 4.54 21.20 6.45
CA ASP A 45 5.89 21.13 7.04
C ASP A 45 5.98 21.05 8.57
N GLY A 46 6.01 19.82 9.08
CA GLY A 46 6.37 19.52 10.46
C GLY A 46 6.40 18.01 10.67
N ASP A 47 7.57 17.52 11.07
CA ASP A 47 7.96 16.13 11.30
C ASP A 47 7.04 15.38 12.30
N MET A 48 5.85 15.01 11.85
CA MET A 48 5.04 13.91 12.39
C MET A 48 4.81 12.91 11.25
N PRO A 49 4.78 11.60 11.52
CA PRO A 49 4.60 10.61 10.47
C PRO A 49 3.23 10.84 9.83
N LEU A 50 3.23 11.42 8.63
CA LEU A 50 2.09 11.46 7.70
C LEU A 50 1.37 10.14 7.85
N ALA A 51 0.16 10.16 8.43
CA ALA A 51 -0.64 8.96 8.59
C ALA A 51 -0.83 8.34 7.20
N LYS A 52 -0.03 7.33 6.89
CA LYS A 52 0.07 6.77 5.55
C LYS A 52 -1.28 6.18 5.23
N ARG A 53 -1.94 6.73 4.20
CA ARG A 53 -3.32 6.35 3.89
C ARG A 53 -3.36 4.85 3.58
N PRO A 54 -4.16 4.04 4.30
CA PRO A 54 -4.33 2.65 3.93
C PRO A 54 -5.05 2.61 2.57
N LEU A 55 -4.43 1.93 1.62
CA LEU A 55 -4.94 1.72 0.27
C LEU A 55 -5.25 0.25 0.07
N ASN A 56 -6.22 -0.05 -0.78
CA ASN A 56 -6.56 -1.43 -1.11
C ASN A 56 -5.43 -2.08 -1.93
N PRO A 57 -4.75 -3.12 -1.39
CA PRO A 57 -3.68 -3.84 -2.10
C PRO A 57 -4.13 -4.47 -3.42
N ALA A 58 -5.36 -4.98 -3.49
CA ALA A 58 -5.90 -5.70 -4.64
C ALA A 58 -6.33 -4.77 -5.78
N SER A 59 -6.55 -3.49 -5.47
CA SER A 59 -6.94 -2.45 -6.43
C SER A 59 -6.03 -1.24 -6.26
N ALA A 60 -4.73 -1.47 -6.47
CA ALA A 60 -3.73 -0.45 -6.31
C ALA A 60 -3.95 0.73 -7.29
N PRO A 61 -3.84 1.98 -6.82
CA PRO A 61 -3.73 3.14 -7.71
C PRO A 61 -2.45 3.07 -8.55
N ASN A 62 -2.32 3.96 -9.54
CA ASN A 62 -1.11 3.99 -10.35
C ASN A 62 0.14 4.29 -9.49
N LEU A 63 1.06 3.35 -9.44
CA LEU A 63 2.31 3.36 -8.66
C LEU A 63 3.49 3.96 -9.43
N SER A 64 3.27 4.52 -10.62
CA SER A 64 4.30 5.27 -11.33
C SER A 64 4.77 6.45 -10.48
N PHE A 65 6.06 6.75 -10.54
CA PHE A 65 6.69 7.82 -9.76
C PHE A 65 6.49 7.65 -8.25
N THR A 66 6.51 6.41 -7.75
CA THR A 66 6.51 6.14 -6.31
C THR A 66 7.88 5.75 -5.80
N THR A 67 8.15 6.11 -4.55
CA THR A 67 9.33 5.70 -3.78
C THR A 67 8.85 4.85 -2.61
N VAL A 68 9.41 3.65 -2.48
CA VAL A 68 9.10 2.75 -1.36
C VAL A 68 10.04 3.07 -0.20
N HIS A 69 9.48 3.23 0.99
CA HIS A 69 10.21 3.65 2.21
C HIS A 69 10.42 2.51 3.19
N SER A 70 9.44 1.62 3.33
CA SER A 70 9.52 0.50 4.25
C SER A 70 8.72 -0.68 3.68
N VAL A 71 9.28 -1.86 3.85
CA VAL A 71 8.65 -3.13 3.50
C VAL A 71 8.82 -4.09 4.68
N ILE A 72 7.73 -4.69 5.11
CA ILE A 72 7.70 -5.78 6.09
C ILE A 72 7.08 -6.99 5.39
N LEU A 73 7.84 -8.07 5.28
CA LEU A 73 7.40 -9.33 4.66
C LEU A 73 7.41 -10.43 5.72
N ASN A 74 6.26 -11.05 5.98
CA ASN A 74 6.10 -12.09 7.01
C ASN A 74 6.68 -11.66 8.38
N GLY A 75 6.42 -10.41 8.78
CA GLY A 75 6.92 -9.81 10.02
C GLY A 75 8.40 -9.39 10.01
N LYS A 76 9.15 -9.62 8.92
CA LYS A 76 10.54 -9.22 8.78
C LYS A 76 10.67 -7.95 7.94
N ARG A 77 11.26 -6.90 8.52
CA ARG A 77 11.56 -5.67 7.77
C ARG A 77 12.73 -5.91 6.81
N LEU A 78 12.53 -5.56 5.54
CA LEU A 78 13.61 -5.58 4.54
C LEU A 78 14.59 -4.43 4.77
N PRO A 79 15.88 -4.61 4.46
CA PRO A 79 16.86 -3.53 4.57
C PRO A 79 16.54 -2.39 3.58
N PRO A 80 16.97 -1.15 3.85
CA PRO A 80 16.71 -0.01 2.97
C PRO A 80 17.19 -0.18 1.53
N ALA A 81 18.25 -0.97 1.30
CA ALA A 81 18.72 -1.28 -0.05
C ALA A 81 17.72 -2.14 -0.86
N ASP A 82 16.81 -2.84 -0.18
CA ASP A 82 15.82 -3.75 -0.77
C ASP A 82 14.41 -3.16 -0.81
N THR A 83 14.22 -1.89 -0.45
CA THR A 83 12.93 -1.20 -0.51
C THR A 83 12.66 -0.66 -1.91
N TYR A 84 12.53 -1.55 -2.89
CA TYR A 84 12.10 -1.27 -4.26
C TYR A 84 11.04 -2.27 -4.71
N TRP A 85 10.12 -1.87 -5.58
CA TRP A 85 9.03 -2.76 -6.05
C TRP A 85 9.52 -4.08 -6.64
N ASN A 86 10.59 -4.05 -7.45
CA ASN A 86 11.17 -5.26 -8.03
C ASN A 86 11.89 -6.12 -6.97
N ASN A 87 12.50 -5.51 -5.95
CA ASN A 87 13.16 -6.25 -4.86
C ASN A 87 12.13 -6.90 -3.95
N LEU A 88 11.02 -6.21 -3.66
CA LEU A 88 9.86 -6.78 -2.98
C LEU A 88 9.27 -7.97 -3.76
N LEU A 89 9.03 -7.83 -5.07
CA LEU A 89 8.57 -8.95 -5.91
C LEU A 89 9.48 -10.16 -5.77
N ARG A 90 10.80 -9.97 -5.89
CA ARG A 90 11.80 -11.05 -5.75
C ARG A 90 11.79 -11.67 -4.36
N ALA A 91 11.66 -10.86 -3.31
CA ALA A 91 11.59 -11.34 -1.93
C ALA A 91 10.34 -12.23 -1.72
N VAL A 92 9.19 -11.82 -2.25
CA VAL A 92 7.94 -12.62 -2.18
C VAL A 92 8.05 -13.90 -3.01
N ILE A 93 8.68 -13.84 -4.17
CA ILE A 93 8.97 -15.03 -4.99
C ILE A 93 9.88 -16.02 -4.24
N ASN A 94 10.91 -15.54 -3.54
CA ASN A 94 11.75 -16.40 -2.71
C ASN A 94 10.97 -17.04 -1.55
N GLU A 95 10.04 -16.31 -0.93
CA GLU A 95 9.14 -16.88 0.08
C GLU A 95 8.23 -17.95 -0.54
N ALA A 96 7.79 -17.79 -1.80
CA ALA A 96 6.93 -18.74 -2.48
C ALA A 96 7.58 -20.12 -2.65
N LYS A 97 8.91 -20.20 -2.73
CA LYS A 97 9.62 -21.49 -2.84
C LYS A 97 9.40 -22.43 -1.65
N LYS A 98 9.02 -21.89 -0.48
CA LYS A 98 8.70 -22.70 0.70
C LYS A 98 7.42 -23.53 0.51
N THR A 99 6.55 -23.09 -0.39
CA THR A 99 5.22 -23.66 -0.60
C THR A 99 5.04 -24.22 -2.01
N LEU A 100 5.76 -23.67 -3.00
CA LEU A 100 5.56 -23.93 -4.44
C LEU A 100 6.87 -24.34 -5.14
N SER A 101 6.74 -25.09 -6.22
CA SER A 101 7.82 -25.40 -7.16
C SER A 101 8.15 -24.21 -8.08
N GLY A 102 9.32 -24.25 -8.74
CA GLY A 102 9.74 -23.17 -9.63
C GLY A 102 8.81 -23.00 -10.84
N ASP A 103 8.24 -24.09 -11.34
CA ASP A 103 7.25 -24.08 -12.42
C ASP A 103 5.93 -23.45 -11.98
N GLU A 104 5.41 -23.80 -10.80
CA GLU A 104 4.20 -23.19 -10.24
C GLU A 104 4.39 -21.67 -10.01
N VAL A 105 5.54 -21.26 -9.51
CA VAL A 105 5.85 -19.83 -9.36
C VAL A 105 5.89 -19.12 -10.71
N LYS A 106 6.49 -19.75 -11.74
CA LYS A 106 6.52 -19.19 -13.10
C LYS A 106 5.11 -19.01 -13.67
N GLU A 107 4.18 -19.90 -13.39
CA GLU A 107 2.78 -19.77 -13.83
C GLU A 107 2.02 -18.65 -13.10
N LEU A 108 2.36 -18.38 -11.83
CA LEU A 108 1.74 -17.31 -11.04
C LEU A 108 2.30 -15.92 -11.36
N VAL A 109 3.58 -15.83 -11.70
CA VAL A 109 4.26 -14.56 -11.96
C VAL A 109 3.89 -14.07 -13.36
N ILE A 110 3.03 -13.04 -13.41
CA ILE A 110 2.62 -12.37 -14.66
C ILE A 110 3.75 -11.59 -15.37
N CYS A 111 4.95 -11.55 -14.79
CA CYS A 111 6.13 -10.93 -15.37
C CYS A 111 6.89 -11.94 -16.25
N ASN A 112 7.68 -11.42 -17.20
CA ASN A 112 8.52 -12.27 -18.03
C ASN A 112 9.50 -13.06 -17.15
N THR A 113 9.38 -14.39 -17.21
CA THR A 113 10.09 -15.32 -16.35
C THR A 113 10.63 -16.48 -17.17
N VAL A 114 11.90 -16.85 -16.94
CA VAL A 114 12.59 -17.94 -17.63
C VAL A 114 13.07 -18.95 -16.60
N LEU A 115 13.00 -20.25 -16.93
CA LEU A 115 13.58 -21.31 -16.11
C LEU A 115 15.11 -21.30 -16.24
N GLY A 116 15.81 -21.48 -15.13
CA GLY A 116 17.27 -21.44 -15.09
C GLY A 116 17.83 -20.03 -15.04
N LYS A 117 19.16 -19.94 -15.22
CA LYS A 117 19.94 -18.72 -15.03
C LYS A 117 19.96 -17.87 -16.31
N LYS A 118 19.43 -16.64 -16.20
CA LYS A 118 19.54 -15.55 -17.18
C LYS A 118 19.74 -14.24 -16.43
N GLU A 119 20.80 -13.50 -16.78
CA GLU A 119 21.15 -12.22 -16.14
C GLU A 119 21.20 -11.05 -17.16
N GLU A 120 20.93 -11.34 -18.43
CA GLU A 120 20.90 -10.36 -19.52
C GLU A 120 19.51 -9.71 -19.66
N ASP A 121 19.40 -8.61 -20.40
CA ASP A 121 18.13 -7.92 -20.70
C ASP A 121 17.30 -7.50 -19.47
N GLY A 122 17.95 -7.22 -18.34
CA GLY A 122 17.27 -6.87 -17.09
C GLY A 122 16.65 -8.05 -16.35
N TYR A 123 16.95 -9.29 -16.75
CA TYR A 123 16.66 -10.48 -15.97
C TYR A 123 17.56 -10.56 -14.75
N ASN A 124 16.99 -11.02 -13.64
CA ASN A 124 17.74 -11.31 -12.42
C ASN A 124 17.44 -12.74 -12.02
N TYR A 125 18.50 -13.53 -11.85
CA TYR A 125 18.38 -14.92 -11.46
C TYR A 125 18.10 -15.04 -9.96
N LEU A 126 17.06 -15.81 -9.61
CA LEU A 126 16.68 -16.15 -8.25
C LEU A 126 17.09 -17.61 -7.97
N PRO A 127 18.31 -17.86 -7.46
CA PRO A 127 18.85 -19.21 -7.34
C PRO A 127 18.03 -20.10 -6.42
N GLN A 128 17.34 -19.53 -5.42
CA GLN A 128 16.50 -20.30 -4.50
C GLN A 128 15.32 -20.95 -5.21
N VAL A 129 14.75 -20.27 -6.21
CA VAL A 129 13.57 -20.73 -6.95
C VAL A 129 13.96 -21.40 -8.27
N GLY A 130 15.16 -21.13 -8.77
CA GLY A 130 15.66 -21.68 -10.04
C GLY A 130 15.09 -20.97 -11.27
N ILE A 131 14.59 -19.74 -11.11
CA ILE A 131 13.99 -18.94 -12.19
C ILE A 131 14.70 -17.59 -12.31
N SER A 132 14.63 -16.99 -13.50
CA SER A 132 15.07 -15.62 -13.75
C SER A 132 13.87 -14.74 -14.05
N VAL A 133 13.75 -13.61 -13.34
CA VAL A 133 12.62 -12.68 -13.45
C VAL A 133 13.11 -11.36 -14.03
N GLN A 134 12.45 -10.88 -15.08
CA GLN A 134 12.77 -9.58 -15.67
C GLN A 134 12.22 -8.43 -14.80
N ALA A 135 13.03 -7.40 -14.58
CA ALA A 135 12.57 -6.18 -13.93
C ALA A 135 11.44 -5.53 -14.74
N THR A 136 10.43 -5.03 -14.05
CA THR A 136 9.27 -4.38 -14.68
C THR A 136 8.90 -3.08 -13.97
N GLU A 137 7.90 -2.38 -14.52
CA GLU A 137 7.40 -1.14 -13.93
C GLU A 137 6.59 -1.39 -12.65
N ALA A 138 6.46 -0.36 -11.80
CA ALA A 138 5.95 -0.48 -10.44
C ALA A 138 4.56 -1.14 -10.34
N ASN A 139 3.63 -0.86 -11.26
CA ASN A 139 2.28 -1.41 -11.24
C ASN A 139 2.28 -2.91 -11.53
N LYS A 140 2.96 -3.34 -12.60
CA LYS A 140 3.15 -4.76 -12.93
C LYS A 140 3.89 -5.49 -11.82
N ALA A 141 4.94 -4.89 -11.26
CA ALA A 141 5.71 -5.48 -10.17
C ALA A 141 4.83 -5.71 -8.94
N TRP A 142 4.03 -4.71 -8.54
CA TRP A 142 3.09 -4.84 -7.43
C TRP A 142 1.99 -5.86 -7.72
N LYS A 143 1.40 -5.84 -8.93
CA LYS A 143 0.36 -6.79 -9.30
C LYS A 143 0.87 -8.24 -9.24
N ALA A 144 2.07 -8.51 -9.75
CA ALA A 144 2.70 -9.81 -9.63
C ALA A 144 2.98 -10.17 -8.16
N THR A 145 3.47 -9.20 -7.36
CA THR A 145 3.71 -9.37 -5.93
C THR A 145 2.43 -9.77 -5.20
N TYR A 146 1.32 -9.07 -5.46
CA TYR A 146 0.02 -9.35 -4.87
C TYR A 146 -0.45 -10.76 -5.19
N LEU A 147 -0.39 -11.19 -6.45
CA LEU A 147 -0.84 -12.52 -6.88
C LEU A 147 -0.03 -13.64 -6.21
N VAL A 148 1.30 -13.50 -6.17
CA VAL A 148 2.16 -14.49 -5.50
C VAL A 148 1.91 -14.50 -4.00
N ALA A 149 1.79 -13.33 -3.37
CA ALA A 149 1.50 -13.20 -1.94
C ALA A 149 0.14 -13.80 -1.55
N GLU A 150 -0.87 -13.64 -2.40
CA GLU A 150 -2.21 -14.20 -2.23
C GLU A 150 -2.22 -15.73 -2.36
N ALA A 151 -1.44 -16.29 -3.28
CA ALA A 151 -1.31 -17.73 -3.48
C ALA A 151 -0.64 -18.41 -2.27
N ILE A 152 0.38 -17.79 -1.68
CA ILE A 152 1.14 -18.37 -0.57
C ILE A 152 0.70 -17.86 0.81
N LYS A 153 -0.32 -17.00 0.85
CA LYS A 153 -0.81 -16.32 2.07
C LYS A 153 0.32 -15.61 2.84
N ALA A 154 1.20 -14.91 2.14
CA ALA A 154 2.25 -14.10 2.76
C ALA A 154 1.72 -12.75 3.28
N SER A 155 2.10 -12.37 4.49
CA SER A 155 1.79 -11.05 5.05
C SER A 155 2.77 -10.00 4.52
N ILE A 156 2.25 -8.86 4.06
CA ILE A 156 3.05 -7.77 3.51
C ILE A 156 2.55 -6.43 4.03
N GLU A 157 3.45 -5.62 4.56
CA GLU A 157 3.23 -4.19 4.75
C GLU A 157 4.19 -3.40 3.89
N VAL A 158 3.66 -2.49 3.07
CA VAL A 158 4.46 -1.59 2.24
C VAL A 158 4.06 -0.16 2.51
N GLU A 159 5.05 0.69 2.71
CA GLU A 159 4.87 2.11 2.88
C GLU A 159 5.62 2.84 1.77
N PHE A 160 4.93 3.71 1.06
CA PHE A 160 5.47 4.40 -0.12
C PHE A 160 4.90 5.81 -0.22
N SER A 161 5.55 6.66 -1.02
CA SER A 161 5.01 7.97 -1.39
C SER A 161 5.13 8.19 -2.89
N TRP A 162 4.21 8.97 -3.43
CA TRP A 162 4.36 9.51 -4.77
C TRP A 162 5.31 10.71 -4.72
N GLN A 163 6.23 10.74 -5.67
CA GLN A 163 7.10 11.87 -5.90
C GLN A 163 6.26 13.10 -6.26
N ASP A 164 6.82 14.28 -6.00
CA ASP A 164 6.21 15.53 -6.44
C ASP A 164 6.39 15.68 -7.95
N ASN A 165 5.53 14.99 -8.70
CA ASN A 165 5.54 14.92 -10.15
C ASN A 165 4.09 14.97 -10.66
N PRO A 166 3.74 15.86 -11.60
CA PRO A 166 2.38 15.99 -12.11
C PRO A 166 1.86 14.72 -12.82
N LYS A 167 2.75 13.81 -13.22
CA LYS A 167 2.38 12.51 -13.81
C LYS A 167 2.11 11.42 -12.76
N ALA A 168 2.41 11.69 -11.49
CA ALA A 168 2.09 10.78 -10.39
C ALA A 168 0.59 10.76 -10.13
N ALA A 169 0.06 9.62 -9.67
CA ALA A 169 -1.38 9.50 -9.40
C ALA A 169 -1.84 10.41 -8.27
N MET A 170 -0.98 10.60 -7.26
CA MET A 170 -1.26 11.41 -6.08
C MET A 170 0.00 12.16 -5.64
N PRO A 171 0.44 13.20 -6.38
CA PRO A 171 1.72 13.87 -6.15
C PRO A 171 1.87 14.34 -4.69
N GLY A 172 3.04 14.09 -4.09
CA GLY A 172 3.35 14.46 -2.70
C GLY A 172 2.62 13.67 -1.61
N LYS A 173 1.71 12.76 -1.96
CA LYS A 173 0.97 11.95 -0.98
C LYS A 173 1.72 10.67 -0.63
N SER A 174 1.38 10.11 0.53
CA SER A 174 1.88 8.81 0.99
C SER A 174 0.78 7.76 1.07
N GLY A 175 1.13 6.52 0.76
CA GLY A 175 0.27 5.36 0.78
C GLY A 175 0.84 4.22 1.63
N LYS A 176 -0.05 3.36 2.13
CA LYS A 176 0.30 2.12 2.81
C LYS A 176 -0.53 0.97 2.26
N PHE A 177 0.12 -0.13 1.89
CA PHE A 177 -0.52 -1.41 1.64
C PHE A 177 -0.32 -2.33 2.83
N VAL A 178 -1.38 -3.03 3.21
CA VAL A 178 -1.35 -4.05 4.26
C VAL A 178 -2.09 -5.28 3.75
N LEU A 179 -1.35 -6.37 3.58
CA LEU A 179 -1.86 -7.70 3.26
C LEU A 179 -1.68 -8.55 4.50
N ASN A 180 -2.79 -8.96 5.11
CA ASN A 180 -2.82 -9.90 6.22
C ASN A 180 -3.91 -10.93 5.94
N TRP A 181 -3.59 -12.20 6.19
CA TRP A 181 -4.50 -13.31 6.01
C TRP A 181 -4.95 -13.77 7.40
N LYS A 182 -6.27 -13.94 7.58
CA LYS A 182 -6.87 -14.50 8.80
C LYS A 182 -6.98 -16.01 8.68
#